data_AF-I7ZZ62-F1
#
_entry.id   AF-I7ZZ62-F1
#
_cell.length_a   1.000
_cell.length_b   1.000
_cell.length_c   1.000
_cell.angle_alpha   90.00
_cell.angle_beta   90.00
_cell.angle_gamma   90.00
#
_symmetry.space_group_name_H-M   'P 1'
#
loop_
_entity.id
_entity.type
_entity.pdbx_description
1 polymer ?
#
loop_
_entity_poly.entity_id
_entity_poly.type
_entity_poly.pdbx_seq_one_letter_code
_entity_poly.pdbx_strand_id
1 'polypeptide(L)'
;MALFLAKGNSSTDISLRHQLSADDSYTLVTLVRTCRASGMFHYLKMIEQYSPATPLAMIWVNVEEIKRFGLALYKVCRLSNLAVTAKKSRNTRQDLLGLADLNFCIPDSDRIWGAPAVMDEQDRQLLIALVERRDNSDQKVWISNATRILYDDQVDFEWA
;
A
#
# COMPACT_ATOMS: atom_id res chain seq x y z
N MET A 1 -44.78 1.53 -3.56
CA MET A 1 -43.99 0.67 -4.47
C MET A 1 -43.50 1.53 -5.62
N ALA A 2 -42.24 1.98 -5.57
CA ALA A 2 -41.64 2.79 -6.62
C ALA A 2 -40.98 1.87 -7.66
N LEU A 3 -41.42 1.96 -8.90
CA LEU A 3 -40.94 1.20 -10.05
C LEU A 3 -39.78 1.96 -10.69
N PHE A 4 -38.55 1.42 -10.63
CA PHE A 4 -37.43 1.95 -11.41
C PHE A 4 -37.40 1.26 -12.78
N LEU A 5 -37.81 1.97 -13.83
CA LEU A 5 -37.61 1.55 -15.21
C LEU A 5 -36.24 2.03 -15.69
N ALA A 6 -35.23 1.16 -15.62
CA ALA A 6 -33.97 1.37 -16.31
C ALA A 6 -34.05 0.79 -17.73
N LYS A 7 -34.26 1.67 -18.72
CA LYS A 7 -34.06 1.34 -20.14
C LYS A 7 -32.85 2.13 -20.62
N GLY A 8 -31.77 1.41 -20.93
CA GLY A 8 -30.57 1.97 -21.56
C GLY A 8 -29.33 1.12 -21.31
N ASN A 9 -28.96 0.33 -22.32
CA ASN A 9 -27.78 -0.54 -22.38
C ASN A 9 -26.48 0.18 -22.00
N SER A 10 -26.15 0.19 -20.72
CA SER A 10 -24.80 0.42 -20.24
C SER A 10 -24.51 -0.69 -19.24
N SER A 11 -23.48 -1.48 -19.52
CA SER A 11 -22.81 -2.32 -18.53
C SER A 11 -22.42 -1.38 -17.38
N THR A 12 -23.27 -1.27 -16.37
CA THR A 12 -22.98 -0.50 -15.16
C THR A 12 -21.77 -1.17 -14.52
N ASP A 13 -20.60 -0.55 -14.69
CA ASP A 13 -19.39 -0.94 -14.01
C ASP A 13 -19.61 -0.68 -12.51
N ILE A 14 -19.91 -1.75 -11.75
CA ILE A 14 -20.15 -1.70 -10.30
C ILE A 14 -18.83 -1.44 -9.54
N SER A 15 -17.70 -1.27 -10.24
CA SER A 15 -16.38 -1.20 -9.61
C SER A 15 -16.15 -0.01 -8.66
N LEU A 16 -17.05 0.98 -8.60
CA LEU A 16 -16.90 2.21 -7.78
C LEU A 16 -15.53 2.89 -7.98
N ARG A 17 -14.87 2.63 -9.12
CA ARG A 17 -13.56 3.19 -9.45
C ARG A 17 -13.72 4.60 -10.02
N HIS A 18 -12.79 5.46 -9.66
CA HIS A 18 -12.73 6.85 -10.07
C HIS A 18 -11.95 6.94 -11.38
N GLN A 19 -12.56 7.50 -12.42
CA GLN A 19 -11.87 7.71 -13.68
C GLN A 19 -10.91 8.90 -13.55
N LEU A 20 -9.61 8.62 -13.71
CA LEU A 20 -8.57 9.65 -13.65
C LEU A 20 -8.43 10.36 -15.00
N SER A 21 -8.03 11.62 -14.98
CA SER A 21 -7.61 12.32 -16.20
C SER A 21 -6.32 11.69 -16.77
N ALA A 22 -5.95 12.04 -18.00
CA ALA A 22 -4.70 11.55 -18.60
C ALA A 22 -3.47 12.00 -17.78
N ASP A 23 -3.48 13.24 -17.29
CA ASP A 23 -2.38 13.82 -16.51
C ASP A 23 -2.26 13.17 -15.12
N ASP A 24 -3.39 12.93 -14.45
CA ASP A 24 -3.43 12.24 -13.16
C ASP A 24 -3.00 10.77 -13.30
N SER A 25 -3.45 10.11 -14.38
CA SER A 25 -3.04 8.74 -14.71
C SER A 25 -1.53 8.65 -14.92
N TYR A 26 -0.95 9.59 -15.68
CA TYR A 26 0.49 9.68 -15.90
C TYR A 26 1.26 9.92 -14.59
N THR A 27 0.76 10.83 -13.76
CA THR A 27 1.36 11.16 -12.45
C THR A 27 1.37 9.95 -11.53
N LEU A 28 0.22 9.25 -11.41
CA LEU A 28 0.10 8.07 -10.58
C LEU A 28 1.05 6.95 -11.02
N VAL A 29 1.09 6.64 -12.31
CA VAL A 29 1.98 5.61 -12.87
C VAL A 29 3.45 5.97 -12.64
N THR A 30 3.81 7.25 -12.84
CA THR A 30 5.19 7.72 -12.62
C THR A 30 5.58 7.61 -11.15
N LEU A 31 4.67 7.97 -10.23
CA LEU A 31 4.87 7.83 -8.79
C LEU A 31 5.10 6.36 -8.41
N VAL A 32 4.21 5.45 -8.84
CA VAL A 32 4.33 4.01 -8.57
C VAL A 32 5.67 3.45 -9.07
N ARG A 33 6.06 3.79 -10.30
CA ARG A 33 7.35 3.35 -10.87
C ARG A 33 8.54 3.87 -10.07
N THR A 34 8.50 5.13 -9.65
CA THR A 34 9.57 5.75 -8.86
C THR A 34 9.69 5.09 -7.48
N CYS A 35 8.57 4.88 -6.79
CA CYS A 35 8.55 4.19 -5.49
C CYS A 35 9.00 2.72 -5.58
N ARG A 36 8.68 2.02 -6.68
CA ARG A 36 9.21 0.66 -6.93
C ARG A 36 10.73 0.69 -7.09
N ALA A 37 11.25 1.62 -7.90
CA ALA A 37 12.69 1.75 -8.14
C ALA A 37 13.48 2.08 -6.86
N SER A 38 12.92 2.88 -5.96
CA SER A 38 13.52 3.17 -4.65
C SER A 38 13.36 2.05 -3.62
N GLY A 39 12.63 0.97 -3.93
CA GLY A 39 12.45 -0.15 -3.02
C GLY A 39 11.45 0.10 -1.88
N MET A 40 10.64 1.15 -1.96
CA MET A 40 9.73 1.58 -0.89
C MET A 40 8.65 0.56 -0.50
N PHE A 41 8.43 -0.49 -1.30
CA PHE A 41 7.45 -1.53 -0.98
C PHE A 41 8.08 -2.81 -0.44
N HIS A 42 9.36 -2.80 -0.09
CA HIS A 42 10.08 -3.96 0.46
C HIS A 42 10.68 -3.61 1.82
N TYR A 43 10.23 -4.28 2.88
CA TYR A 43 10.68 -4.00 4.25
C TYR A 43 12.20 -4.02 4.39
N LEU A 44 12.89 -5.02 3.84
CA LEU A 44 14.35 -5.12 3.93
C LEU A 44 15.06 -3.91 3.30
N LYS A 45 14.62 -3.48 2.11
CA LYS A 45 15.16 -2.27 1.45
C LYS A 45 14.88 -1.00 2.25
N MET A 46 13.75 -0.91 2.96
CA MET A 46 13.46 0.23 3.84
C MET A 46 14.43 0.30 5.02
N ILE A 47 14.99 -0.82 5.48
CA ILE A 47 15.93 -0.86 6.62
C ILE A 47 17.37 -0.63 6.16
N GLU A 48 17.75 -1.18 5.00
CA GLU A 48 19.10 -1.08 4.41
C GLU A 48 19.60 0.35 4.20
N GLN A 49 18.69 1.33 4.09
CA GLN A 49 19.02 2.75 3.91
C GLN A 49 19.50 3.46 5.19
N TYR A 50 19.39 2.84 6.37
CA TYR A 50 19.79 3.46 7.63
C TYR A 50 21.19 3.04 8.07
N SER A 51 21.92 3.98 8.68
CA SER A 51 23.20 3.70 9.33
C SER A 51 22.97 2.94 10.64
N PRO A 52 23.90 2.07 11.08
CA PRO A 52 23.86 1.47 12.41
C PRO A 52 23.80 2.48 13.56
N ALA A 53 24.20 3.74 13.33
CA ALA A 53 24.14 4.82 14.30
C ALA A 53 22.76 5.51 14.37
N THR A 54 21.84 5.22 13.45
CA THR A 54 20.51 5.85 13.43
C THR A 54 19.67 5.34 14.61
N PRO A 55 19.02 6.24 15.39
CA PRO A 55 18.19 5.82 16.51
C PRO A 55 17.06 4.87 16.07
N LEU A 56 16.89 3.76 16.79
CA LEU A 56 15.91 2.72 16.46
C LEU A 56 14.48 3.27 16.32
N ALA A 57 14.09 4.19 17.20
CA ALA A 57 12.79 4.86 17.15
C ALA A 57 12.60 5.66 15.85
N MET A 58 13.64 6.33 15.36
CA MET A 58 13.59 7.07 14.10
C MET A 58 13.46 6.12 12.90
N ILE A 59 14.22 5.02 12.89
CA ILE A 59 14.10 3.97 11.86
C ILE A 59 12.67 3.44 11.83
N TRP A 60 12.12 3.09 12.99
CA TRP A 60 10.77 2.54 13.11
C TRP A 60 9.70 3.50 12.62
N VAL A 61 9.72 4.76 13.07
CA VAL A 61 8.73 5.77 12.64
C VAL A 61 8.77 5.94 11.12
N ASN A 62 9.96 6.11 10.55
CA ASN A 62 10.09 6.28 9.10
C ASN A 62 9.61 5.03 8.33
N VAL A 63 9.95 3.84 8.81
CA VAL A 63 9.50 2.58 8.20
C VAL A 63 7.98 2.48 8.23
N GLU A 64 7.35 2.74 9.37
CA GLU A 64 5.88 2.70 9.48
C GLU A 64 5.22 3.77 8.60
N GLU A 65 5.80 4.97 8.47
CA GLU A 65 5.32 5.98 7.51
C GLU A 65 5.40 5.52 6.06
N ILE A 66 6.51 4.90 5.66
CA ILE A 66 6.65 4.32 4.31
C ILE A 66 5.58 3.23 4.09
N LYS A 67 5.33 2.37 5.09
CA LYS A 67 4.29 1.34 4.99
C LYS A 67 2.89 1.96 4.87
N ARG A 68 2.56 2.98 5.68
CA ARG A 68 1.27 3.70 5.60
C ARG A 68 1.08 4.34 4.24
N PHE A 69 2.10 5.04 3.74
CA PHE A 69 2.12 5.63 2.41
C PHE A 69 1.91 4.57 1.32
N GLY A 70 2.66 3.46 1.37
CA GLY A 70 2.54 2.39 0.38
C GLY A 70 1.15 1.74 0.36
N LEU A 71 0.56 1.52 1.54
CA LEU A 71 -0.81 1.01 1.65
C LEU A 71 -1.85 2.01 1.13
N ALA A 72 -1.67 3.31 1.39
CA ALA A 72 -2.54 4.36 0.87
C ALA A 72 -2.43 4.46 -0.66
N LEU A 73 -1.22 4.41 -1.21
CA LEU A 73 -0.97 4.44 -2.65
C LEU A 73 -1.60 3.21 -3.35
N TYR A 74 -1.50 2.03 -2.75
CA TYR A 74 -2.21 0.84 -3.23
C TYR A 74 -3.73 1.07 -3.28
N LYS A 75 -4.33 1.63 -2.23
CA LYS A 75 -5.77 1.95 -2.21
C LYS A 75 -6.16 2.93 -3.31
N VAL A 76 -5.35 3.96 -3.55
CA VAL A 76 -5.55 4.91 -4.67
C VAL A 76 -5.48 4.17 -6.01
N CYS A 77 -4.46 3.34 -6.23
CA CYS A 77 -4.34 2.53 -7.45
C CYS A 77 -5.58 1.64 -7.67
N ARG A 78 -6.02 0.95 -6.62
CA ARG A 78 -7.18 0.04 -6.64
C ARG A 78 -8.51 0.75 -6.91
N LEU A 79 -8.64 1.99 -6.45
CA LEU A 79 -9.82 2.82 -6.66
C LEU A 79 -9.77 3.63 -7.95
N SER A 80 -8.69 3.56 -8.73
CA SER A 80 -8.52 4.37 -9.94
C SER A 80 -8.74 3.54 -11.21
N ASN A 81 -9.47 4.10 -12.16
CA ASN A 81 -9.49 3.65 -13.54
C ASN A 81 -8.65 4.62 -14.38
N LEU A 82 -7.57 4.12 -14.99
CA LEU A 82 -6.69 4.93 -15.82
C LEU A 82 -7.39 5.34 -17.12
N ALA A 83 -7.25 6.61 -17.52
CA ALA A 83 -7.65 7.05 -18.85
C ALA A 83 -6.72 6.43 -19.89
N VAL A 84 -7.14 5.30 -20.46
CA VAL A 84 -6.39 4.62 -21.53
C VAL A 84 -6.46 5.49 -22.78
N THR A 85 -5.35 6.14 -23.16
CA THR A 85 -5.22 6.62 -24.53
C THR A 85 -5.19 5.39 -25.45
N ALA A 86 -6.12 5.31 -26.40
CA ALA A 86 -6.53 4.11 -27.14
C ALA A 86 -5.45 3.43 -28.03
N LYS A 87 -4.16 3.68 -27.79
CA LYS A 87 -3.06 2.99 -28.46
C LYS A 87 -2.07 2.52 -27.40
N LYS A 88 -2.08 1.20 -27.15
CA LYS A 88 -0.99 0.41 -26.57
C LYS A 88 -0.90 0.44 -25.03
N SER A 89 -1.64 -0.46 -24.37
CA SER A 89 -1.03 -1.38 -23.41
C SER A 89 -2.06 -2.42 -23.00
N ARG A 90 -1.83 -3.69 -23.34
CA ARG A 90 -2.60 -4.82 -22.80
C ARG A 90 -2.32 -5.05 -21.30
N ASN A 91 -1.45 -4.25 -20.67
CA ASN A 91 -0.96 -4.42 -19.31
C ASN A 91 -0.98 -3.11 -18.48
N THR A 92 -1.96 -2.22 -18.65
CA THR A 92 -2.10 -1.01 -17.79
C THR A 92 -2.17 -1.33 -16.30
N ARG A 93 -2.61 -2.55 -15.94
CA ARG A 93 -2.59 -3.07 -14.57
C ARG A 93 -1.18 -3.34 -14.02
N GLN A 94 -0.20 -3.71 -14.85
CA GLN A 94 1.18 -3.92 -14.41
C GLN A 94 1.86 -2.61 -14.00
N ASP A 95 1.35 -1.49 -14.51
CA ASP A 95 1.86 -0.16 -14.21
C ASP A 95 1.38 0.39 -12.87
N LEU A 96 0.30 -0.19 -12.31
CA LEU A 96 -0.25 0.17 -11.00
C LEU A 96 0.23 -0.78 -9.90
N LEU A 97 0.11 -0.32 -8.66
CA LEU A 97 0.51 -1.06 -7.47
C LEU A 97 -0.59 -2.05 -7.08
N GLY A 98 -0.24 -3.33 -7.01
CA GLY A 98 -1.10 -4.40 -6.51
C GLY A 98 -0.73 -4.84 -5.09
N LEU A 99 -1.53 -5.72 -4.50
CA LEU A 99 -1.23 -6.29 -3.18
C LEU A 99 0.08 -7.09 -3.17
N ALA A 100 0.39 -7.78 -4.26
CA ALA A 100 1.60 -8.59 -4.40
C ALA A 100 2.90 -7.76 -4.35
N ASP A 101 2.81 -6.44 -4.60
CA ASP A 101 3.95 -5.54 -4.52
C ASP A 101 4.30 -5.15 -3.07
N LEU A 102 3.38 -5.31 -2.12
CA LEU A 102 3.51 -4.84 -0.73
C LEU A 102 4.21 -5.90 0.14
N ASN A 103 5.53 -5.94 0.07
CA ASN A 103 6.40 -6.86 0.81
C ASN A 103 6.76 -6.31 2.21
N PHE A 104 5.71 -6.08 3.00
CA PHE A 104 5.77 -5.67 4.40
C PHE A 104 4.47 -6.05 5.12
N CYS A 105 4.51 -6.17 6.45
CA CYS A 105 3.33 -6.41 7.29
C CYS A 105 2.42 -5.17 7.37
N ILE A 106 1.17 -5.35 7.81
CA ILE A 106 0.23 -4.24 8.01
C ILE A 106 0.86 -3.15 8.91
N PRO A 107 0.80 -1.85 8.53
CA PRO A 107 1.34 -0.77 9.35
C PRO A 107 0.76 -0.78 10.77
N ASP A 108 1.58 -0.47 11.77
CA ASP A 108 1.17 -0.42 13.18
C ASP A 108 0.32 0.82 13.48
N SER A 109 -0.50 0.72 14.52
CA SER A 109 -1.29 1.81 15.09
C SER A 109 -0.40 2.91 15.69
N ASP A 110 -0.90 4.14 15.70
CA ASP A 110 -0.20 5.40 16.02
C ASP A 110 0.30 5.53 17.47
N ARG A 111 0.38 4.44 18.24
CA ARG A 111 0.74 4.47 19.67
C ARG A 111 2.10 5.12 19.95
N ILE A 112 3.05 4.99 19.03
CA ILE A 112 4.40 5.59 19.15
C ILE A 112 4.47 6.95 18.45
N TRP A 113 3.53 7.26 17.56
CA TRP A 113 3.46 8.54 16.85
C TRP A 113 3.12 9.70 17.79
N GLY A 114 2.27 9.44 18.80
CA GLY A 114 1.92 10.41 19.84
C GLY A 114 2.90 10.48 21.01
N ALA A 115 4.05 9.82 20.93
CA ALA A 115 5.02 9.81 22.02
C ALA A 115 5.63 11.22 22.21
N PRO A 116 5.73 11.72 23.45
CA PRO A 116 6.31 13.04 23.72
C PRO A 116 7.78 13.07 23.30
N ALA A 117 8.26 14.22 22.79
CA ALA A 117 9.64 14.39 22.34
C ALA A 117 10.67 14.21 23.48
N VAL A 118 10.26 14.43 24.72
CA VAL A 118 11.00 14.10 25.93
C VAL A 118 10.25 12.96 26.59
N MET A 119 10.85 11.77 26.58
CA MET A 119 10.35 10.60 27.29
C MET A 119 11.24 10.33 28.48
N ASP A 120 10.64 9.82 29.56
CA ASP A 120 11.44 9.25 30.63
C ASP A 120 12.15 7.97 30.14
N GLU A 121 13.16 7.53 30.89
CA GLU A 121 13.96 6.36 30.51
C GLU A 121 13.12 5.07 30.48
N GLN A 122 12.05 5.00 31.27
CA GLN A 122 11.18 3.82 31.39
C GLN A 122 10.28 3.68 30.17
N ASP A 123 9.66 4.77 29.74
CA ASP A 123 8.88 4.88 28.51
C ASP A 123 9.76 4.62 27.28
N ARG A 124 11.01 5.12 27.28
CA ARG A 124 11.98 4.82 26.21
C ARG A 124 12.29 3.33 26.14
N GLN A 125 12.52 2.68 27.28
CA GLN A 125 12.78 1.24 27.33
C GLN A 125 11.56 0.43 26.86
N LEU A 126 10.36 0.88 27.21
CA LEU A 126 9.11 0.25 26.79
C LEU A 126 8.89 0.38 25.28
N LEU A 127 9.20 1.53 24.68
CA LEU A 127 9.19 1.71 23.23
C LEU A 127 10.19 0.80 22.51
N ILE A 128 11.42 0.69 23.02
CA ILE A 128 12.43 -0.21 22.45
C ILE A 128 11.90 -1.65 22.47
N ALA A 129 11.36 -2.10 23.61
CA ALA A 129 10.79 -3.44 23.73
C ALA A 129 9.60 -3.67 22.78
N LEU A 130 8.75 -2.66 22.56
CA LEU A 130 7.64 -2.74 21.59
C LEU A 130 8.13 -2.85 20.15
N VAL A 131 9.16 -2.07 19.78
CA VAL A 131 9.78 -2.11 18.45
C VAL A 131 10.47 -3.45 18.21
N GLU A 132 11.22 -3.95 19.18
CA GLU A 132 11.95 -5.22 19.09
C GLU A 132 11.01 -6.44 19.04
N ARG A 133 9.87 -6.38 19.72
CA ARG A 133 8.89 -7.48 19.72
C ARG A 133 8.25 -7.70 18.36
N ARG A 134 8.15 -6.67 17.51
CA ARG A 134 7.49 -6.77 16.20
C ARG A 134 8.52 -7.17 15.16
N ASP A 135 8.73 -8.49 15.04
CA ASP A 135 9.52 -9.05 13.95
C ASP A 135 8.79 -8.87 12.61
N ASN A 136 9.07 -7.75 11.95
CA ASN A 136 8.54 -7.43 10.64
C ASN A 136 9.26 -8.19 9.50
N SER A 137 10.32 -8.95 9.83
CA SER A 137 11.07 -9.74 8.86
C SER A 137 10.39 -11.06 8.50
N ASP A 138 9.44 -11.53 9.32
CA ASP A 138 8.64 -12.72 8.99
C ASP A 138 7.79 -12.45 7.75
N GLN A 139 8.17 -13.07 6.64
CA GLN A 139 7.48 -12.92 5.36
C GLN A 139 6.04 -13.42 5.43
N LYS A 140 5.71 -14.38 6.32
CA LYS A 140 4.36 -14.96 6.41
C LYS A 140 3.30 -13.93 6.76
N VAL A 141 3.66 -12.87 7.47
CA VAL A 141 2.74 -11.79 7.88
C VAL A 141 2.70 -10.61 6.89
N TRP A 142 3.39 -10.70 5.76
CA TRP A 142 3.40 -9.65 4.74
C TRP A 142 2.09 -9.57 3.97
N ILE A 143 1.71 -8.36 3.56
CA ILE A 143 0.49 -8.09 2.79
C ILE A 143 0.52 -8.81 1.44
N SER A 144 1.68 -8.95 0.81
CA SER A 144 1.84 -9.67 -0.44
C SER A 144 1.35 -11.12 -0.37
N ASN A 145 1.37 -11.76 0.80
CA ASN A 145 0.83 -13.10 1.00
C ASN A 145 -0.70 -13.15 1.11
N ALA A 146 -1.38 -12.03 1.39
CA ALA A 146 -2.84 -11.97 1.43
C ALA A 146 -3.47 -12.24 0.05
N THR A 147 -2.73 -11.99 -1.04
CA THR A 147 -3.17 -12.32 -2.40
C THR A 147 -3.49 -13.80 -2.57
N ARG A 148 -2.73 -14.70 -1.92
CA ARG A 148 -2.96 -16.15 -1.96
C ARG A 148 -4.25 -16.58 -1.26
N ILE A 149 -4.73 -15.79 -0.30
CA ILE A 149 -5.95 -16.08 0.46
C ILE A 149 -7.18 -15.50 -0.26
N LEU A 150 -7.00 -14.35 -0.92
CA LEU A 150 -8.08 -13.65 -1.60
C LEU A 150 -8.31 -14.14 -3.03
N TYR A 151 -7.34 -14.79 -3.68
CA TYR A 151 -7.55 -15.44 -4.97
C TYR A 151 -8.46 -16.67 -4.81
N ASP A 152 -9.74 -16.52 -5.16
CA ASP A 152 -10.69 -17.63 -5.29
C ASP A 152 -10.88 -17.94 -6.79
N ASP A 153 -10.52 -19.15 -7.21
CA ASP A 153 -10.69 -19.64 -8.60
C ASP A 153 -12.17 -19.81 -9.00
N GLN A 154 -13.09 -19.79 -8.03
CA GLN A 154 -14.53 -19.95 -8.25
C GLN A 154 -15.29 -18.62 -8.34
N VAL A 155 -14.64 -17.50 -8.06
CA VAL A 155 -15.25 -16.17 -8.13
C VAL A 155 -14.36 -15.28 -8.98
N ASP A 156 -14.86 -14.85 -10.13
CA ASP A 156 -14.21 -13.87 -11.01
C ASP A 156 -14.31 -12.46 -10.39
N PHE A 157 -13.85 -12.34 -9.14
CA PHE A 157 -13.65 -11.09 -8.45
C PHE A 157 -12.18 -10.77 -8.54
N GLU A 158 -11.85 -9.73 -9.31
CA GLU A 158 -10.46 -9.42 -9.62
C GLU A 158 -9.74 -8.83 -8.40
N TRP A 159 -9.12 -9.69 -7.60
CA TRP A 159 -8.27 -9.35 -6.46
C TRP A 159 -6.83 -8.94 -6.86
N ALA A 160 -6.56 -8.86 -8.17
CA ALA A 160 -5.28 -8.52 -8.79
C ALA A 160 -5.11 -7.02 -9.09
#